data_AF-A0A1A7XBH2-F1
#
_entry.id   AF-A0A1A7XBH2-F1
#
_cell.length_a   1.000
_cell.length_b   1.000
_cell.length_c   1.000
_cell.angle_alpha   90.00
_cell.angle_beta   90.00
_cell.angle_gamma   90.00
#
_symmetry.space_group_name_H-M   'P 1'
#
loop_
_entity.id
_entity.type
_entity.pdbx_description
1 polymer ?
#
loop_
_entity_poly.entity_id
_entity_poly.type
_entity_poly.pdbx_seq_one_letter_code
_entity_poly.pdbx_strand_id
1 'polypeptide(L)'
;MLTNALTAAGKTYEQIAQIVAQQPQKDLDFLLETNSEYKGLLGCFPEIITVHKAAVDKMKEADRLISAGKISSSDRKCMNQRVSCMSYSLQAEMNHFHSNRIYDYNRVMQFYLEQQVTFYQQIADKLREALSRFTTL
;
A
#
# COMPACT_ATOMS: atom_id res chain seq x y z
N MET A 1 50.90 -1.73 -10.20
CA MET A 1 51.15 -0.27 -10.15
C MET A 1 49.88 0.46 -9.70
N LEU A 2 50.04 1.49 -8.86
CA LEU A 2 48.98 2.34 -8.30
C LEU A 2 47.95 2.86 -9.32
N THR A 3 48.40 3.25 -10.52
CA THR A 3 47.52 3.73 -11.59
C THR A 3 46.45 2.71 -11.99
N ASN A 4 46.78 1.42 -12.02
CA ASN A 4 45.82 0.36 -12.35
C ASN A 4 44.76 0.18 -11.25
N ALA A 5 45.15 0.33 -9.98
CA ALA A 5 44.23 0.26 -8.86
C ALA A 5 43.27 1.47 -8.84
N LEU A 6 43.78 2.66 -9.14
CA LEU A 6 42.96 3.87 -9.30
C LEU A 6 41.97 3.76 -10.46
N THR A 7 42.40 3.28 -11.63
CA THR A 7 41.50 3.03 -12.77
C THR A 7 40.44 1.98 -12.42
N ALA A 8 40.80 0.91 -11.71
CA ALA A 8 39.84 -0.10 -11.28
C ALA A 8 38.80 0.46 -10.32
N ALA A 9 39.20 1.29 -9.35
CA ALA A 9 38.28 1.96 -8.43
C ALA A 9 37.29 2.87 -9.19
N GLY A 10 37.76 3.64 -10.17
CA GLY A 10 36.89 4.45 -11.03
C GLY A 10 35.82 3.61 -11.73
N LYS A 11 36.22 2.49 -12.35
CA LYS A 11 35.29 1.55 -12.99
C LYS A 11 34.32 0.91 -11.98
N THR A 12 34.75 0.64 -10.76
CA THR A 12 33.86 0.14 -9.70
C THR A 12 32.75 1.13 -9.39
N TYR A 13 33.05 2.43 -9.31
CA TYR A 13 32.01 3.45 -9.08
C TYR A 13 31.05 3.59 -10.27
N GLU A 14 31.52 3.43 -11.51
CA GLU A 14 30.64 3.36 -12.70
C GLU A 14 29.68 2.16 -12.60
N GLN A 15 30.17 0.99 -12.17
CA GLN A 15 29.34 -0.19 -11.93
C GLN A 15 28.32 0.06 -10.81
N ILE A 16 28.73 0.68 -9.70
CA ILE A 16 27.82 1.02 -8.60
C ILE A 16 26.73 1.98 -9.09
N ALA A 17 27.07 2.97 -9.91
CA ALA A 17 26.08 3.89 -10.48
C ALA A 17 25.01 3.13 -11.31
N GLN A 18 25.42 2.13 -12.09
CA GLN A 18 24.48 1.26 -12.82
C GLN A 18 23.61 0.41 -11.88
N ILE A 19 24.19 -0.16 -10.81
CA ILE A 19 23.44 -0.92 -9.80
C ILE A 19 22.38 -0.04 -9.14
N VAL A 20 22.75 1.18 -8.74
CA VAL A 20 21.83 2.17 -8.14
C VAL A 20 20.71 2.52 -9.10
N ALA A 21 21.02 2.81 -10.37
CA ALA A 21 20.03 3.17 -11.38
C ALA A 21 19.02 2.02 -11.65
N GLN A 22 19.46 0.77 -11.53
CA GLN A 22 18.63 -0.42 -11.73
C GLN A 22 17.95 -0.93 -10.46
N GLN A 23 18.19 -0.31 -9.30
CA GLN A 23 17.64 -0.81 -8.04
C GLN A 23 16.13 -0.60 -7.90
N PRO A 24 15.53 0.55 -8.27
CA PRO A 24 14.11 0.80 -8.00
C PRO A 24 13.15 -0.28 -8.53
N GLN A 25 13.41 -0.79 -9.73
CA GLN A 25 12.65 -1.89 -10.36
C GLN A 25 12.74 -3.24 -9.62
N LYS A 26 13.61 -3.36 -8.61
CA LYS A 26 13.78 -4.57 -7.80
C LYS A 26 13.08 -4.49 -6.46
N ASP A 27 12.65 -3.32 -6.01
CA ASP A 27 12.09 -3.11 -4.68
C ASP A 27 11.07 -1.97 -4.61
N LEU A 28 11.47 -0.74 -4.89
CA LEU A 28 10.66 0.47 -4.74
C LEU A 28 9.39 0.42 -5.60
N ASP A 29 9.50 -0.08 -6.83
CA ASP A 29 8.36 -0.14 -7.76
C ASP A 29 7.22 -0.99 -7.18
N PHE A 30 7.53 -2.12 -6.53
CA PHE A 30 6.53 -2.97 -5.88
C PHE A 30 5.86 -2.25 -4.70
N LEU A 31 6.63 -1.51 -3.90
CA LEU A 31 6.08 -0.72 -2.81
C LEU A 31 5.16 0.40 -3.31
N LEU A 32 5.53 1.06 -4.42
CA LEU A 32 4.72 2.10 -5.05
C LEU A 32 3.45 1.55 -5.69
N GLU A 33 3.52 0.36 -6.30
CA GLU A 33 2.36 -0.34 -6.87
C GLU A 33 1.36 -0.68 -5.77
N THR A 34 1.79 -1.33 -4.68
CA THR A 34 0.91 -1.62 -3.54
C THR A 34 0.27 -0.34 -2.98
N ASN A 35 1.05 0.74 -2.80
CA ASN A 35 0.48 2.01 -2.35
C ASN A 35 -0.54 2.60 -3.34
N SER A 36 -0.33 2.43 -4.63
CA SER A 36 -1.23 2.91 -5.68
C SER A 36 -2.55 2.13 -5.70
N GLU A 37 -2.50 0.81 -5.52
CA GLU A 37 -3.68 -0.04 -5.36
C GLU A 37 -4.51 0.39 -4.15
N TYR A 38 -3.88 0.52 -2.98
CA TYR A 38 -4.56 0.94 -1.75
C TYR A 38 -5.08 2.37 -1.83
N LYS A 39 -4.40 3.27 -2.54
CA LYS A 39 -4.93 4.61 -2.84
C LYS A 39 -6.22 4.52 -3.68
N GLY A 40 -6.29 3.62 -4.65
CA GLY A 40 -7.50 3.35 -5.44
C GLY A 40 -8.65 2.88 -4.57
N LEU A 41 -8.41 1.85 -3.74
CA LEU A 41 -9.42 1.32 -2.80
C LEU A 41 -9.90 2.38 -1.80
N LEU A 42 -8.98 3.17 -1.24
CA LEU A 42 -9.30 4.27 -0.33
C LEU A 42 -10.14 5.35 -0.99
N GLY A 43 -9.95 5.57 -2.29
CA GLY A 43 -10.74 6.50 -3.09
C GLY A 43 -12.23 6.14 -3.19
N CYS A 44 -12.60 4.88 -2.98
CA CYS A 44 -14.00 4.43 -3.07
C CYS A 44 -14.81 4.69 -1.77
N PHE A 45 -14.15 4.73 -0.61
CA PHE A 45 -14.85 4.85 0.68
C PHE A 45 -15.66 6.15 0.87
N PRO A 46 -15.23 7.34 0.40
CA PRO A 46 -16.02 8.55 0.55
C PRO A 46 -17.43 8.44 -0.03
N GLU A 47 -17.58 7.80 -1.19
CA GLU A 47 -18.88 7.60 -1.82
C GLU A 47 -19.71 6.54 -1.07
N ILE A 48 -19.10 5.40 -0.73
CA ILE A 48 -19.74 4.33 0.05
C ILE A 48 -20.30 4.88 1.38
N ILE A 49 -19.48 5.65 2.10
CA ILE A 49 -19.86 6.26 3.39
C ILE A 49 -20.96 7.30 3.18
N THR A 50 -20.88 8.12 2.12
CA THR A 50 -21.93 9.09 1.79
C THR A 50 -23.29 8.43 1.59
N VAL A 51 -23.34 7.35 0.81
CA VAL A 51 -24.57 6.60 0.56
C VAL A 51 -25.11 5.94 1.83
N HIS A 52 -24.23 5.31 2.62
CA HIS A 52 -24.63 4.70 3.90
C HIS A 52 -25.16 5.74 4.90
N LYS A 53 -24.48 6.87 5.03
CA LYS A 53 -24.90 7.99 5.90
C LYS A 53 -26.26 8.54 5.48
N ALA A 54 -26.49 8.74 4.19
CA ALA A 54 -27.79 9.20 3.68
C ALA A 54 -28.91 8.20 4.00
N ALA A 55 -28.65 6.89 3.91
CA ALA A 55 -29.62 5.86 4.28
C ALA A 55 -29.93 5.88 5.79
N VAL A 56 -28.91 6.04 6.64
CA VAL A 56 -29.05 6.18 8.09
C VAL A 56 -29.85 7.43 8.44
N ASP A 57 -29.55 8.58 7.84
CA ASP A 57 -30.24 9.83 8.12
C ASP A 57 -31.71 9.78 7.65
N LYS A 58 -31.99 9.11 6.51
CA LYS A 58 -33.36 8.85 6.06
C LYS A 58 -34.14 7.94 7.02
N MET A 59 -33.46 6.99 7.67
CA MET A 59 -34.08 6.14 8.70
C MET A 59 -34.42 6.91 9.98
N LYS A 60 -33.59 7.88 10.39
CA LYS A 60 -33.88 8.76 11.54
C LYS A 60 -35.13 9.61 11.33
N GLU A 61 -35.38 10.03 10.09
CA GLU A 61 -36.57 10.80 9.72
C GLU A 61 -37.83 9.92 9.51
N ALA A 62 -37.70 8.59 9.57
CA ALA A 62 -38.80 7.67 9.25
C ALA A 62 -40.02 7.85 10.18
N ASP A 63 -39.83 8.12 11.47
CA ASP A 63 -40.93 8.37 12.40
C ASP A 63 -41.73 9.62 12.01
N ARG A 64 -41.03 10.70 11.64
CA ARG A 64 -41.66 11.94 11.17
C ARG A 64 -42.41 11.73 9.85
N LEU A 65 -41.89 10.89 8.95
CA LEU A 65 -42.57 10.54 7.71
C LEU A 65 -43.84 9.70 7.95
N ILE A 66 -43.84 8.82 8.96
CA ILE A 66 -45.05 8.11 9.39
C ILE A 66 -46.07 9.09 9.95
N SER A 67 -45.66 9.99 10.86
CA SER A 67 -46.57 10.99 11.45
C SER A 67 -47.16 11.93 10.39
N ALA A 68 -46.42 12.21 9.31
CA ALA A 68 -46.90 13.00 8.17
C ALA A 68 -47.73 12.19 7.16
N GLY A 69 -47.99 10.90 7.41
CA GLY A 69 -48.74 10.02 6.51
C GLY A 69 -48.04 9.70 5.18
N LYS A 70 -46.74 9.98 5.07
CA LYS A 70 -45.96 9.80 3.81
C LYS A 70 -45.48 8.37 3.58
N ILE A 71 -45.31 7.61 4.66
CA ILE A 71 -44.90 6.19 4.62
C ILE A 71 -45.67 5.42 5.70
N SER A 72 -45.79 4.10 5.54
CA SER A 72 -46.39 3.22 6.54
C SER A 72 -45.38 2.71 7.56
N SER A 73 -45.87 2.17 8.68
CA SER A 73 -45.04 1.43 9.65
C SER A 73 -44.36 0.19 9.03
N SER A 74 -44.96 -0.39 7.99
CA SER A 74 -44.36 -1.50 7.24
C SER A 74 -43.16 -1.03 6.42
N ASP A 75 -43.29 0.12 5.74
CA ASP A 75 -42.20 0.74 4.98
C ASP A 75 -41.00 1.05 5.88
N ARG A 76 -41.24 1.58 7.09
CA ARG A 76 -40.18 1.81 8.08
C ARG A 76 -39.47 0.52 8.49
N LYS A 77 -40.18 -0.58 8.70
CA LYS A 77 -39.55 -1.87 9.01
C LYS A 77 -38.65 -2.34 7.87
N CYS A 78 -39.11 -2.23 6.62
CA CYS A 78 -38.33 -2.55 5.44
C CYS A 78 -37.07 -1.65 5.32
N MET A 79 -37.23 -0.33 5.50
CA MET A 79 -36.11 0.61 5.52
C MET A 79 -35.07 0.24 6.58
N ASN A 80 -35.51 -0.07 7.80
CA ASN A 80 -34.62 -0.48 8.88
C ASN A 80 -33.83 -1.74 8.50
N GLN A 81 -34.50 -2.76 7.96
CA GLN A 81 -33.84 -3.99 7.51
C GLN A 81 -32.80 -3.72 6.42
N ARG A 82 -33.10 -2.81 5.48
CA ARG A 82 -32.15 -2.41 4.42
C ARG A 82 -30.92 -1.71 5.00
N VAL A 83 -31.11 -0.75 5.91
CA VAL A 83 -30.00 -0.04 6.57
C VAL A 83 -29.15 -1.00 7.42
N SER A 84 -29.78 -1.95 8.13
CA SER A 84 -29.06 -3.00 8.84
C SER A 84 -28.22 -3.86 7.91
N CYS A 85 -28.80 -4.32 6.79
CA CYS A 85 -28.07 -5.09 5.76
C CYS A 85 -26.85 -4.31 5.23
N MET A 86 -27.05 -3.04 4.84
CA MET A 86 -25.95 -2.18 4.39
C MET A 86 -24.85 -2.02 5.44
N SER A 87 -25.23 -1.90 6.72
CA SER A 87 -24.27 -1.76 7.82
C SER A 87 -23.43 -3.03 8.02
N TYR A 88 -24.05 -4.21 7.93
CA TYR A 88 -23.33 -5.48 7.99
C TYR A 88 -22.43 -5.69 6.78
N SER A 89 -22.88 -5.35 5.58
CA SER A 89 -22.06 -5.41 4.37
C SER A 89 -20.85 -4.48 4.47
N LEU A 90 -21.03 -3.24 4.94
CA LEU A 90 -19.92 -2.30 5.13
C LEU A 90 -18.92 -2.79 6.18
N GLN A 91 -19.40 -3.36 7.29
CA GLN A 91 -18.52 -3.95 8.30
C GLN A 91 -17.74 -5.16 7.76
N ALA A 92 -18.40 -6.03 6.99
CA ALA A 92 -17.74 -7.16 6.36
C ALA A 92 -16.64 -6.69 5.39
N GLU A 93 -16.92 -5.67 4.59
CA GLU A 93 -15.95 -5.08 3.67
C GLU A 93 -14.76 -4.44 4.40
N MET A 94 -15.02 -3.69 5.49
CA MET A 94 -13.95 -3.11 6.31
C MET A 94 -13.06 -4.18 6.93
N ASN A 95 -13.64 -5.29 7.39
CA ASN A 95 -12.87 -6.42 7.92
C ASN A 95 -12.02 -7.05 6.82
N HIS A 96 -12.59 -7.29 5.63
CA HIS A 96 -11.86 -7.82 4.49
C HIS A 96 -10.69 -6.90 4.08
N PHE A 97 -10.96 -5.60 3.94
CA PHE A 97 -9.98 -4.57 3.65
C PHE A 97 -8.84 -4.56 4.67
N HIS A 98 -9.15 -4.63 5.97
CA HIS A 98 -8.13 -4.64 7.02
C HIS A 98 -7.28 -5.91 7.02
N SER A 99 -7.89 -7.08 6.80
CA SER A 99 -7.16 -8.34 6.71
C SER A 99 -6.17 -8.33 5.54
N ASN A 100 -6.61 -7.91 4.35
CA ASN A 100 -5.73 -7.80 3.18
C ASN A 100 -4.63 -6.74 3.40
N ARG A 101 -4.98 -5.57 3.95
CA ARG A 101 -4.02 -4.49 4.24
C ARG A 101 -2.85 -4.97 5.08
N ILE A 102 -3.15 -5.69 6.15
CA ILE A 102 -2.09 -6.21 7.03
C ILE A 102 -1.22 -7.21 6.27
N TYR A 103 -1.83 -8.12 5.52
CA TYR A 103 -1.10 -9.12 4.75
C TYR A 103 -0.19 -8.51 3.67
N ASP A 104 -0.73 -7.63 2.83
CA ASP A 104 -0.01 -7.04 1.70
C ASP A 104 1.11 -6.12 2.17
N TYR A 105 0.84 -5.25 3.15
CA TYR A 105 1.88 -4.34 3.66
C TYR A 105 3.00 -5.08 4.38
N ASN A 106 2.70 -6.15 5.13
CA ASN A 106 3.74 -6.98 5.73
C ASN A 106 4.62 -7.60 4.65
N ARG A 107 4.01 -8.16 3.60
CA ARG A 107 4.73 -8.83 2.52
C ARG A 107 5.59 -7.86 1.71
N VAL A 108 5.05 -6.72 1.29
CA VAL A 108 5.80 -5.75 0.47
C VAL A 108 6.92 -5.08 1.25
N MET A 109 6.71 -4.79 2.55
CA MET A 109 7.76 -4.22 3.40
C MET A 109 8.86 -5.23 3.70
N GLN A 110 8.51 -6.49 3.94
CA GLN A 110 9.50 -7.56 4.07
C GLN A 110 10.34 -7.66 2.80
N PHE A 111 9.69 -7.77 1.63
CA PHE A 111 10.36 -7.86 0.35
C PHE A 111 11.28 -6.65 0.09
N TYR A 112 10.78 -5.43 0.30
CA TYR A 112 11.55 -4.20 0.13
C TYR A 112 12.83 -4.21 0.98
N LEU A 113 12.72 -4.59 2.26
CA LEU A 113 13.87 -4.64 3.17
C LEU A 113 14.87 -5.74 2.79
N GLU A 114 14.41 -6.93 2.40
CA GLU A 114 15.28 -8.02 1.92
C GLU A 114 16.09 -7.60 0.68
N GLN A 115 15.45 -6.90 -0.24
CA GLN A 115 16.08 -6.40 -1.46
C GLN A 115 17.07 -5.27 -1.17
N GLN A 116 16.75 -4.35 -0.25
CA GLN A 116 17.65 -3.29 0.20
C GLN A 116 18.89 -3.86 0.91
N VAL A 117 18.73 -4.88 1.77
CA VAL A 117 19.87 -5.56 2.40
C VAL A 117 20.81 -6.13 1.33
N THR A 118 20.25 -6.83 0.35
CA THR A 118 21.01 -7.42 -0.76
C THR A 118 21.73 -6.35 -1.58
N PHE A 119 21.05 -5.23 -1.87
CA PHE A 119 21.61 -4.10 -2.60
C PHE A 119 22.83 -3.49 -1.90
N TYR A 120 22.72 -3.17 -0.60
CA TYR A 120 23.84 -2.59 0.13
C TYR A 120 24.99 -3.58 0.30
N GLN A 121 24.70 -4.88 0.48
CA GLN A 121 25.72 -5.91 0.51
C GLN A 121 26.48 -5.99 -0.82
N GLN A 122 25.77 -5.94 -1.95
CA GLN A 122 26.38 -5.93 -3.28
C GLN A 122 27.32 -4.74 -3.48
N ILE A 123 26.91 -3.53 -3.03
CA ILE A 123 27.77 -2.34 -3.08
C ILE A 123 29.00 -2.52 -2.19
N ALA A 124 28.83 -3.03 -0.97
CA ALA A 124 29.93 -3.29 -0.06
C ALA A 124 30.95 -4.27 -0.67
N ASP A 125 30.48 -5.34 -1.32
CA ASP A 125 31.35 -6.32 -1.98
C ASP A 125 32.12 -5.70 -3.15
N LYS A 126 31.48 -4.83 -3.95
CA LYS A 126 32.15 -4.07 -5.02
C LYS A 126 33.26 -3.17 -4.49
N LEU A 127 33.00 -2.48 -3.38
CA LEU A 127 34.00 -1.62 -2.73
C LEU A 127 35.14 -2.43 -2.12
N ARG A 128 34.85 -3.59 -1.51
CA ARG A 128 35.87 -4.53 -1.00
C ARG A 128 36.78 -5.04 -2.13
N GLU A 129 36.21 -5.37 -3.30
CA GLU A 129 36.98 -5.78 -4.47
C GLU A 129 37.90 -4.66 -4.98
N ALA A 130 37.43 -3.41 -5.00
CA ALA A 130 38.25 -2.28 -5.37
C ALA A 130 39.38 -2.05 -4.35
N LEU A 131 39.09 -2.15 -3.06
CA LEU A 131 40.04 -1.95 -1.97
C LEU A 131 41.19 -2.98 -2.00
N SER A 132 40.90 -4.25 -2.29
CA SER A 132 41.92 -5.32 -2.30
C SER A 132 43.05 -5.08 -3.32
N ARG A 133 42.76 -4.33 -4.38
CA ARG A 133 43.73 -3.94 -5.42
C ARG A 133 44.77 -2.93 -4.92
N PHE A 134 44.54 -2.27 -3.80
CA PHE A 134 45.49 -1.37 -3.14
C PHE A 134 46.30 -2.06 -2.03
N THR A 135 45.78 -3.16 -1.47
CA THR A 135 46.44 -3.90 -0.38
C THR A 135 47.38 -4.99 -0.86
N THR A 136 47.42 -5.28 -2.16
CA THR A 136 48.35 -6.24 -2.74
C THR A 136 49.65 -5.51 -3.10
N LEU A 137 50.64 -5.62 -2.21
CA LEU A 137 52.05 -5.25 -2.45
C LEU A 137 52.81 -6.46 -3.00
#